data_AF-A0AAE4V0W9-F1
#
_entry.id   AF-A0AAE4V0W9-F1
#
_cell.length_a   1.000
_cell.length_b   1.000
_cell.length_c   1.000
_cell.angle_alpha   90.00
_cell.angle_beta   90.00
_cell.angle_gamma   90.00
#
_symmetry.space_group_name_H-M   'P 1'
#
loop_
_entity.id
_entity.type
_entity.pdbx_description
1 polymer ?
#
loop_
_entity_poly.entity_id
_entity_poly.type
_entity_poly.pdbx_seq_one_letter_code
_entity_poly.pdbx_strand_id
1 'polypeptide(L)'
;MTTDQPIPWLTLAGLAAAAVATVAIGIYGVRLARTTSDFLVASRSVGPRWNAAAISGEYLSAASFLGVAGLIAKYGADALWYPIGFTAGYLGLLLFVAAPLRRSGAYTVPDFAEFRLGSARVRTLAMIVVAVICALYLVPQFQGAGLTLNILLGVPSWVGAAVVGVIVIANVVGGGMRSVTFVQAFQYWLKLTAVAIPALVLSVYFFADSHELGAPAPPTVDEQTTVDITTDVVVQVSAPVTVGGSGTIDGV
;
A
#
# COMPACT_ATOMS: atom_id res chain seq x y z
N MET A 1 -19.48 -0.53 -17.03
CA MET A 1 -19.07 -0.54 -15.61
C MET A 1 -20.26 -0.03 -14.83
N THR A 2 -20.99 -0.92 -14.17
CA THR A 2 -22.37 -0.71 -13.71
C THR A 2 -22.42 0.15 -12.45
N THR A 3 -23.15 1.25 -12.51
CA THR A 3 -23.46 2.18 -11.41
C THR A 3 -24.37 1.58 -10.31
N ASP A 4 -24.76 0.31 -10.43
CA ASP A 4 -25.82 -0.33 -9.63
C ASP A 4 -25.31 -1.38 -8.62
N GLN A 5 -24.00 -1.49 -8.36
CA GLN A 5 -23.54 -2.32 -7.24
C GLN A 5 -23.80 -1.57 -5.92
N PRO A 6 -24.65 -2.09 -5.02
CA PRO A 6 -24.90 -1.44 -3.74
C PRO A 6 -23.60 -1.41 -2.95
N ILE A 7 -23.19 -0.22 -2.48
CA ILE A 7 -21.96 -0.06 -1.69
C ILE A 7 -22.08 -0.97 -0.47
N PRO A 8 -21.18 -1.96 -0.30
CA PRO A 8 -21.24 -2.83 0.85
C PRO A 8 -21.02 -2.00 2.12
N TRP A 9 -22.07 -1.86 2.93
CA TRP A 9 -22.09 -0.99 4.10
C TRP A 9 -21.00 -1.35 5.13
N LEU A 10 -20.64 -2.63 5.22
CA LEU A 10 -19.52 -3.12 6.04
C LEU A 10 -18.18 -2.57 5.58
N THR A 11 -17.94 -2.52 4.26
CA THR A 11 -16.71 -1.96 3.67
C THR A 11 -16.63 -0.46 3.94
N LEU A 12 -17.75 0.25 3.77
CA LEU A 12 -17.82 1.68 4.06
C LEU A 12 -17.58 1.95 5.56
N ALA A 13 -18.21 1.16 6.44
CA ALA A 13 -18.02 1.28 7.88
C ALA A 13 -16.57 0.99 8.29
N GLY A 14 -15.95 -0.05 7.72
CA GLY A 14 -14.54 -0.38 7.97
C GLY A 14 -13.58 0.73 7.52
N LEU A 15 -13.79 1.28 6.32
CA LEU A 15 -13.00 2.38 5.79
C LEU A 15 -13.15 3.65 6.66
N ALA A 16 -14.39 3.99 7.01
CA ALA A 16 -14.68 5.14 7.86
C ALA A 16 -14.07 4.97 9.25
N ALA A 17 -14.19 3.79 9.86
CA ALA A 17 -13.59 3.48 11.15
C ALA A 17 -12.06 3.63 11.13
N ALA A 18 -11.39 3.09 10.10
CA ALA A 18 -9.95 3.22 9.93
C ALA A 18 -9.51 4.68 9.73
N ALA A 19 -10.25 5.45 8.94
CA ALA A 19 -9.98 6.88 8.70
C ALA A 19 -10.18 7.72 9.98
N VAL A 20 -11.29 7.52 10.69
CA VAL A 20 -11.59 8.20 11.96
C VAL A 20 -10.56 7.85 13.03
N ALA A 21 -10.21 6.58 13.18
CA ALA A 21 -9.17 6.15 14.12
C ALA A 21 -7.82 6.78 13.78
N THR A 22 -7.45 6.83 12.49
CA THR A 22 -6.23 7.50 12.02
C THR A 22 -6.21 8.98 12.42
N VAL A 23 -7.29 9.72 12.15
CA VAL A 23 -7.39 11.14 12.51
C VAL A 23 -7.38 11.34 14.02
N ALA A 24 -8.10 10.52 14.78
CA ALA A 24 -8.14 10.61 16.24
C ALA A 24 -6.75 10.40 16.88
N ILE A 25 -5.98 9.44 16.37
CA ILE A 25 -4.61 9.18 16.82
C ILE A 25 -3.67 10.31 16.42
N GLY A 26 -3.85 10.87 15.22
CA GLY A 26 -3.12 12.07 14.79
C GLY A 26 -3.36 13.25 15.72
N ILE A 27 -4.62 13.56 16.02
CA ILE A 27 -5.03 14.63 16.94
C ILE A 27 -4.45 14.42 18.35
N TYR A 28 -4.37 13.18 18.83
CA TYR A 28 -3.71 12.89 20.10
C TYR A 28 -2.23 13.29 20.09
N GLY A 29 -1.53 13.09 18.96
CA GLY A 29 -0.16 13.53 18.76
C GLY A 29 0.03 15.06 18.69
N VAL A 30 -0.98 15.78 18.19
CA VAL A 30 -0.97 17.26 17.99
C VAL A 30 -0.77 18.05 19.28
N ARG A 31 -1.34 17.58 20.40
CA ARG A 31 -1.45 18.36 21.65
C ARG A 31 -0.11 18.81 22.27
N LEU A 32 1.02 18.35 21.73
CA LEU A 32 2.35 18.57 22.28
C LEU A 32 3.32 19.38 21.38
N ALA A 33 2.95 19.80 20.17
CA ALA A 33 3.88 20.52 19.29
C ALA A 33 3.83 22.05 19.49
N ARG A 34 4.88 22.64 20.06
CA ARG A 34 4.98 24.10 20.28
C ARG A 34 6.22 24.74 19.66
N THR A 35 7.24 23.94 19.34
CA THR A 35 8.52 24.40 18.79
C THR A 35 8.85 23.70 17.47
N THR A 36 9.79 24.24 16.70
CA THR A 36 10.31 23.60 15.48
C THR A 36 10.87 22.20 15.75
N SER A 37 11.53 22.00 16.91
CA SER A 37 12.01 20.68 17.33
C SER A 37 10.87 19.70 17.60
N ASP A 38 9.77 20.16 18.21
CA ASP A 38 8.59 19.32 18.39
C ASP A 38 7.95 18.96 17.04
N PHE A 39 7.90 19.91 16.11
CA PHE A 39 7.28 19.70 14.81
C PHE A 39 8.11 18.77 13.91
N LEU A 40 9.43 18.98 13.80
CA LEU A 40 10.28 18.22 12.88
C LEU A 40 10.76 16.88 13.44
N VAL A 41 11.02 16.78 14.74
CA VAL A 41 11.64 15.60 15.35
C VAL A 41 10.96 15.14 16.64
N ALA A 42 9.78 15.67 16.98
CA ALA A 42 9.04 15.35 18.21
C ALA A 42 9.90 15.51 19.48
N SER A 43 10.83 16.46 19.46
CA SER A 43 11.84 16.69 20.50
C SER A 43 12.58 15.42 20.92
N ARG A 44 12.74 14.47 19.98
CA ARG A 44 13.39 13.17 20.17
C ARG A 44 12.82 12.35 21.34
N SER A 45 11.58 12.63 21.72
CA SER A 45 10.90 12.02 22.88
C SER A 45 10.18 10.71 22.54
N VAL A 46 10.05 10.37 21.26
CA VAL A 46 9.34 9.17 20.82
C VAL A 46 10.14 7.93 21.18
N GLY A 47 9.51 7.00 21.91
CA GLY A 47 10.15 5.77 22.34
C GLY A 47 10.56 4.86 21.17
N PRO A 48 11.61 4.03 21.32
CA PRO A 48 12.11 3.17 20.26
C PRO A 48 11.06 2.21 19.67
N ARG A 49 10.15 1.68 20.49
CA ARG A 49 9.07 0.78 20.05
C ARG A 49 8.10 1.47 19.09
N TRP A 50 7.72 2.70 19.38
CA TRP A 50 6.82 3.50 18.54
C TRP A 50 7.49 3.89 17.23
N ASN A 51 8.75 4.31 17.29
CA ASN A 51 9.54 4.59 16.08
C ASN A 51 9.71 3.35 15.20
N ALA A 52 10.00 2.18 15.80
CA ALA A 52 10.12 0.93 15.06
C ALA A 52 8.80 0.55 14.37
N ALA A 53 7.67 0.63 15.09
CA ALA A 53 6.36 0.37 14.51
C ALA A 53 6.01 1.35 13.38
N ALA A 54 6.32 2.64 13.54
CA ALA A 54 6.08 3.64 12.50
C ALA A 54 6.93 3.39 11.23
N ILE A 55 8.21 3.08 11.43
CA ILE A 55 9.12 2.67 10.35
C ILE A 55 8.59 1.44 9.61
N SER A 56 8.17 0.41 10.33
CA SER A 56 7.57 -0.78 9.73
C SER A 56 6.25 -0.46 9.02
N GLY A 57 5.49 0.51 9.53
CA GLY A 57 4.27 1.01 8.90
C GLY A 57 4.53 1.70 7.56
N GLU A 58 5.61 2.47 7.47
CA GLU A 58 6.06 3.10 6.21
C GLU A 58 6.52 2.04 5.19
N TYR A 59 7.17 0.97 5.67
CA TYR A 59 7.57 -0.14 4.80
C TYR A 59 6.37 -0.83 4.13
N LEU A 60 5.23 -0.91 4.82
CA LEU A 60 3.96 -1.43 4.28
C LEU A 60 3.20 -0.37 3.46
N SER A 61 3.87 0.26 2.48
CA SER A 61 3.29 1.27 1.59
C SER A 61 2.45 0.65 0.46
N ALA A 62 1.81 1.49 -0.36
CA ALA A 62 1.08 1.03 -1.55
C ALA A 62 1.98 0.23 -2.51
N ALA A 63 3.26 0.60 -2.64
CA ALA A 63 4.22 -0.13 -3.47
C ALA A 63 4.47 -1.54 -2.94
N SER A 64 4.62 -1.69 -1.62
CA SER A 64 4.84 -2.99 -1.00
C SER A 64 3.58 -3.85 -1.00
N PHE A 65 2.41 -3.26 -0.70
CA PHE A 65 1.17 -4.01 -0.57
C PHE A 65 0.54 -4.33 -1.93
N LEU A 66 0.32 -3.34 -2.79
CA LEU A 66 -0.29 -3.53 -4.11
C LEU A 66 0.74 -3.90 -5.17
N GLY A 67 1.91 -3.25 -5.15
CA GLY A 67 2.95 -3.44 -6.17
C GLY A 67 3.57 -4.83 -6.12
N VAL A 68 4.13 -5.24 -4.98
CA VAL A 68 4.75 -6.58 -4.84
C VAL A 68 3.71 -7.69 -5.01
N ALA A 69 2.52 -7.55 -4.43
CA ALA A 69 1.44 -8.53 -4.65
C ALA A 69 1.06 -8.65 -6.15
N GLY A 70 0.96 -7.52 -6.86
CA GLY A 70 0.71 -7.51 -8.30
C GLY A 70 1.84 -8.13 -9.12
N LEU A 71 3.10 -7.91 -8.73
CA LEU A 71 4.25 -8.54 -9.37
C LEU A 71 4.26 -10.06 -9.14
N ILE A 72 3.95 -10.52 -7.94
CA ILE A 72 3.82 -11.96 -7.64
C ILE A 72 2.66 -12.58 -8.42
N ALA A 73 1.51 -11.90 -8.49
CA ALA A 73 0.37 -12.36 -9.27
C ALA A 73 0.69 -12.48 -10.78
N LYS A 74 1.56 -11.60 -11.30
CA LYS A 74 1.92 -11.57 -12.73
C LYS A 74 3.09 -12.48 -13.09
N TYR A 75 4.12 -12.52 -12.26
CA TYR A 75 5.41 -13.15 -12.55
C TYR A 75 5.69 -14.38 -11.66
N GLY A 76 4.76 -14.75 -10.78
CA GLY A 76 4.87 -15.93 -9.93
C GLY A 76 5.91 -15.78 -8.82
N ALA A 77 6.44 -16.92 -8.39
CA ALA A 77 7.32 -17.03 -7.23
C ALA A 77 8.65 -16.27 -7.39
N ASP A 78 9.13 -16.04 -8.61
CA ASP A 78 10.37 -15.30 -8.87
C ASP A 78 10.31 -13.85 -8.34
N ALA A 79 9.11 -13.27 -8.28
CA ALA A 79 8.89 -11.95 -7.71
C ALA A 79 9.03 -11.91 -6.17
N LEU A 80 9.13 -13.05 -5.47
CA LEU A 80 9.39 -13.08 -4.03
C LEU A 80 10.76 -12.51 -3.65
N TRP A 81 11.67 -12.32 -4.62
CA TRP A 81 12.96 -11.68 -4.40
C TRP A 81 12.86 -10.16 -4.17
N TYR A 82 11.80 -9.49 -4.65
CA TYR A 82 11.59 -8.06 -4.41
C TYR A 82 11.48 -7.70 -2.91
N PRO A 83 10.57 -8.31 -2.11
CA PRO A 83 10.45 -7.98 -0.69
C PRO A 83 11.71 -8.34 0.12
N ILE A 84 12.46 -9.36 -0.31
CA ILE A 84 13.72 -9.76 0.35
C ILE A 84 14.81 -8.74 0.08
N GLY A 85 14.98 -8.31 -1.18
CA GLY A 85 15.91 -7.24 -1.55
C GLY A 85 15.60 -5.92 -0.84
N PHE A 86 14.32 -5.55 -0.76
CA PHE A 86 13.88 -4.35 -0.03
C PHE A 86 14.21 -4.44 1.47
N THR A 87 13.97 -5.59 2.09
CA THR A 87 14.29 -5.82 3.52
C THR A 87 15.80 -5.73 3.76
N ALA A 88 16.60 -6.35 2.90
CA ALA A 88 18.05 -6.29 2.98
C ALA A 88 18.58 -4.86 2.85
N GLY A 89 18.02 -4.08 1.91
CA GLY A 89 18.33 -2.66 1.75
C GLY A 89 17.98 -1.85 3.01
N TYR A 90 16.84 -2.14 3.64
CA TYR A 90 16.43 -1.49 4.88
C TYR A 90 17.38 -1.80 6.04
N LEU A 91 17.83 -3.05 6.16
CA LEU A 91 18.85 -3.44 7.13
C LEU A 91 20.18 -2.71 6.88
N GLY A 92 20.60 -2.61 5.62
CA GLY A 92 21.78 -1.83 5.23
C GLY A 92 21.67 -0.36 5.66
N LEU A 93 20.53 0.27 5.41
CA LEU A 93 20.27 1.66 5.83
C LEU A 93 20.34 1.80 7.37
N LEU A 94 19.74 0.88 8.11
CA LEU A 94 19.77 0.89 9.58
C LEU A 94 21.18 0.72 10.14
N LEU A 95 21.97 -0.20 9.58
CA LEU A 95 23.31 -0.52 10.07
C LEU A 95 24.33 0.58 9.72
N PHE A 96 24.30 1.08 8.48
CA PHE A 96 25.36 1.95 7.97
C PHE A 96 25.01 3.44 8.00
N VAL A 97 23.72 3.80 7.91
CA VAL A 97 23.30 5.19 7.68
C VAL A 97 22.64 5.80 8.92
N ALA A 98 21.80 5.04 9.64
CA ALA A 98 21.05 5.59 10.77
C ALA A 98 21.94 6.11 11.91
N ALA A 99 23.01 5.37 12.27
CA ALA A 99 23.90 5.77 13.38
C ALA A 99 24.71 7.06 13.10
N PRO A 100 25.38 7.23 11.94
CA PRO A 100 26.01 8.50 11.57
C PRO A 100 25.03 9.68 11.57
N LEU A 101 23.84 9.53 10.98
CA LEU A 101 22.86 10.62 10.97
C LEU A 101 22.44 11.01 12.39
N ARG A 102 22.13 10.02 13.24
CA ARG A 102 21.72 10.28 14.64
C ARG A 102 22.79 11.04 15.43
N ARG A 103 24.08 10.73 15.20
CA ARG A 103 25.20 11.40 15.88
C ARG A 103 25.46 12.82 15.39
N SER A 104 25.14 13.13 14.13
CA SER A 104 25.34 14.48 13.55
C SER A 104 24.42 15.54 14.16
N GLY A 105 23.27 15.14 14.67
CA GLY A 105 22.25 16.06 15.17
C GLY A 105 21.50 16.85 14.08
N ALA A 106 21.80 16.64 12.79
CA ALA A 106 21.13 17.26 11.66
C ALA A 106 19.61 16.92 11.63
N TYR A 107 18.80 17.88 11.17
CA TYR A 107 17.35 17.70 11.05
C TYR A 107 16.96 17.00 9.75
N THR A 108 17.74 17.16 8.68
CA THR A 108 17.46 16.59 7.36
C THR A 108 18.69 15.92 6.73
N VAL A 109 18.47 15.05 5.74
CA VAL A 109 19.57 14.43 4.96
C VAL A 109 20.44 15.49 4.24
N PRO A 110 19.86 16.54 3.63
CA PRO A 110 20.66 17.66 3.10
C PRO A 110 21.53 18.36 4.14
N ASP A 111 21.02 18.61 5.36
CA ASP A 111 21.80 19.23 6.43
C ASP A 111 22.98 18.34 6.85
N PHE A 112 22.76 17.02 6.89
CA PHE A 112 23.82 16.06 7.14
C PHE A 112 24.90 16.11 6.05
N ALA A 113 24.50 16.23 4.78
CA ALA A 113 25.44 16.35 3.67
C ALA A 113 26.28 17.64 3.77
N GLU A 114 25.66 18.77 4.16
CA GLU A 114 26.38 20.01 4.44
C GLU A 114 27.36 19.84 5.60
N PHE A 115 26.89 19.31 6.73
CA PHE A 115 27.71 19.07 7.91
C PHE A 115 28.94 18.21 7.60
N ARG A 116 28.76 17.17 6.77
CA ARG A 116 29.84 16.23 6.44
C ARG A 116 30.86 16.78 5.45
N LEU A 117 30.42 17.63 4.51
CA LEU A 117 31.20 18.07 3.35
C LEU A 117 31.54 19.57 3.34
N GLY A 118 31.00 20.35 4.28
CA GLY A 118 31.25 21.78 4.40
C GLY A 118 30.75 22.62 3.22
N SER A 119 29.71 22.17 2.50
CA SER A 119 29.28 22.80 1.24
C SER A 119 27.78 23.03 1.15
N ALA A 120 27.38 24.30 1.15
CA ALA A 120 26.00 24.74 0.93
C ALA A 120 25.48 24.39 -0.48
N ARG A 121 26.38 24.27 -1.47
CA ARG A 121 26.01 23.81 -2.82
C ARG A 121 25.57 22.34 -2.79
N VAL A 122 26.29 21.50 -2.04
CA VAL A 122 25.93 20.08 -1.87
C VAL A 122 24.63 19.96 -1.08
N ARG A 123 24.40 20.79 -0.06
CA ARG A 123 23.10 20.86 0.63
C ARG A 123 21.95 21.09 -0.35
N THR A 124 22.11 22.10 -1.21
CA THR A 124 21.07 22.50 -2.17
C THR A 124 20.81 21.39 -3.19
N LEU A 125 21.87 20.77 -3.70
CA LEU A 125 21.73 19.62 -4.61
C LEU A 125 21.02 18.45 -3.91
N ALA A 126 21.43 18.09 -2.70
CA ALA A 126 20.80 17.02 -1.93
C ALA A 126 19.31 17.32 -1.64
N MET A 127 18.98 18.57 -1.32
CA MET A 127 17.59 19.01 -1.14
C MET A 127 16.76 18.80 -2.40
N ILE A 128 17.26 19.21 -3.57
CA ILE A 128 16.57 19.02 -4.85
C ILE A 128 16.37 17.53 -5.13
N VAL A 129 17.41 16.71 -4.95
CA VAL A 129 17.31 15.25 -5.14
C VAL A 129 16.26 14.63 -4.23
N VAL A 130 16.26 14.98 -2.95
CA VAL A 130 15.24 14.51 -1.99
C VAL A 130 13.84 14.95 -2.42
N ALA A 131 13.65 16.21 -2.81
CA ALA A 131 12.35 16.72 -3.26
C ALA A 131 11.84 15.99 -4.51
N VAL A 132 12.71 15.72 -5.49
CA VAL A 132 12.36 14.97 -6.70
C VAL A 132 11.96 13.53 -6.35
N ILE A 133 12.72 12.85 -5.49
CA ILE A 133 12.39 11.50 -5.05
C ILE A 133 11.04 11.48 -4.33
N CYS A 134 10.79 12.43 -3.42
CA CYS A 134 9.50 12.56 -2.74
C CYS A 134 8.34 12.77 -3.72
N ALA A 135 8.50 13.65 -4.72
CA ALA A 135 7.47 13.89 -5.73
C ALA A 135 7.17 12.64 -6.56
N LEU A 136 8.21 11.93 -7.01
CA LEU A 136 8.06 10.66 -7.74
C LEU A 136 7.37 9.59 -6.88
N TYR A 137 7.65 9.56 -5.57
CA TYR A 137 7.07 8.59 -4.65
C TYR A 137 5.59 8.85 -4.35
N LEU A 138 5.15 10.11 -4.41
CA LEU A 138 3.75 10.47 -4.18
C LEU A 138 2.82 9.97 -5.29
N VAL A 139 3.29 9.92 -6.54
CA VAL A 139 2.47 9.51 -7.70
C VAL A 139 1.84 8.12 -7.51
N PRO A 140 2.62 7.04 -7.26
CA PRO A 140 2.03 5.72 -7.05
C PRO A 140 1.22 5.60 -5.75
N GLN A 141 1.53 6.40 -4.71
CA GLN A 141 0.76 6.40 -3.46
C GLN A 141 -0.67 6.91 -3.70
N PHE A 142 -0.81 8.04 -4.39
CA PHE A 142 -2.13 8.59 -4.73
C PHE A 142 -2.87 7.75 -5.76
N GLN A 143 -2.15 7.17 -6.73
CA GLN A 143 -2.73 6.20 -7.65
C GLN A 143 -3.27 4.98 -6.91
N GLY A 144 -2.52 4.45 -5.93
CA GLY A 144 -2.95 3.35 -5.07
C GLY A 144 -4.23 3.69 -4.30
N ALA A 145 -4.25 4.85 -3.64
CA ALA A 145 -5.44 5.34 -2.92
C ALA A 145 -6.68 5.47 -3.83
N GLY A 146 -6.50 6.06 -5.02
CA GLY A 146 -7.57 6.24 -6.00
C GLY A 146 -8.10 4.90 -6.53
N LEU A 147 -7.21 3.96 -6.85
CA LEU A 147 -7.58 2.63 -7.31
C LEU A 147 -8.33 1.85 -6.23
N THR A 148 -7.87 1.89 -4.99
CA THR A 148 -8.53 1.20 -3.87
C THR A 148 -9.95 1.70 -3.66
N LEU A 149 -10.19 3.01 -3.62
CA LEU A 149 -11.56 3.51 -3.44
C LEU A 149 -12.44 3.27 -4.66
N ASN A 150 -11.88 3.31 -5.87
CA ASN A 150 -12.62 2.97 -7.07
C ASN A 150 -13.10 1.51 -7.05
N ILE A 151 -12.23 0.58 -6.65
CA ILE A 151 -12.57 -0.85 -6.54
C ILE A 151 -13.62 -1.09 -5.44
N LEU A 152 -13.47 -0.45 -4.28
CA LEU A 152 -14.33 -0.72 -3.11
C LEU A 152 -15.68 -0.01 -3.15
N LEU A 153 -15.74 1.21 -3.69
CA LEU A 153 -16.92 2.09 -3.61
C LEU A 153 -17.46 2.51 -4.99
N GLY A 154 -16.78 2.15 -6.08
CA GLY A 154 -17.17 2.57 -7.44
C GLY A 154 -16.96 4.05 -7.75
N VAL A 155 -16.34 4.82 -6.84
CA VAL A 155 -16.11 6.26 -7.01
C VAL A 155 -14.97 6.55 -8.00
N PRO A 156 -14.95 7.70 -8.68
CA PRO A 156 -13.82 8.07 -9.54
C PRO A 156 -12.49 8.09 -8.78
N SER A 157 -11.41 7.62 -9.40
CA SER A 157 -10.10 7.45 -8.75
C SER A 157 -9.54 8.75 -8.16
N TRP A 158 -9.79 9.89 -8.80
CA TRP A 158 -9.35 11.20 -8.29
C TRP A 158 -9.95 11.54 -6.93
N VAL A 159 -11.17 11.04 -6.63
CA VAL A 159 -11.84 11.24 -5.33
C VAL A 159 -11.03 10.55 -4.23
N GLY A 160 -10.56 9.33 -4.47
CA GLY A 160 -9.74 8.61 -3.51
C GLY A 160 -8.39 9.27 -3.24
N ALA A 161 -7.73 9.75 -4.30
CA ALA A 161 -6.50 10.53 -4.15
C ALA A 161 -6.73 11.81 -3.32
N ALA A 162 -7.80 12.55 -3.62
CA ALA A 162 -8.13 13.79 -2.93
C ALA A 162 -8.48 13.58 -1.44
N VAL A 163 -9.34 12.61 -1.13
CA VAL A 163 -9.76 12.29 0.24
C VAL A 163 -8.56 11.87 1.09
N VAL A 164 -7.74 10.94 0.61
CA VAL A 164 -6.53 10.50 1.33
C VAL A 164 -5.55 11.66 1.49
N GLY A 165 -5.36 12.46 0.44
CA GLY A 165 -4.50 13.65 0.49
C GLY A 165 -4.92 14.65 1.56
N VAL A 166 -6.21 14.99 1.63
CA VAL A 166 -6.75 15.91 2.65
C VAL A 166 -6.54 15.34 4.06
N ILE A 167 -6.82 14.07 4.29
CA ILE A 167 -6.64 13.41 5.60
C ILE A 167 -5.17 13.44 6.03
N VAL A 168 -4.25 13.11 5.12
CA VAL A 168 -2.81 13.10 5.42
C VAL A 168 -2.30 14.52 5.68
N ILE A 169 -2.64 15.48 4.82
CA ILE A 169 -2.22 16.88 4.97
C ILE A 169 -2.73 17.46 6.30
N ALA A 170 -4.00 17.25 6.64
CA ALA A 170 -4.58 17.73 7.89
C ALA A 170 -3.85 17.17 9.13
N ASN A 171 -3.52 15.87 9.13
CA ASN A 171 -2.80 15.23 10.23
C ASN A 171 -1.34 15.71 10.36
N VAL A 172 -0.65 15.88 9.23
CA VAL A 172 0.76 16.30 9.18
C VAL A 172 0.90 17.77 9.59
N VAL A 173 0.12 18.66 8.97
CA VAL A 173 0.16 20.10 9.25
C VAL A 173 -0.23 20.39 10.70
N GLY A 174 -1.24 19.70 11.21
CA GLY A 174 -1.69 19.88 12.59
C GLY A 174 -0.69 19.39 13.62
N GLY A 175 -0.04 18.23 13.40
CA GLY A 175 0.60 17.49 14.49
C GLY A 175 2.08 17.16 14.36
N GLY A 176 2.70 17.48 13.22
CA GLY A 176 4.13 17.25 12.99
C GLY A 176 4.58 15.79 13.17
N MET A 177 5.87 15.61 13.42
CA MET A 177 6.52 14.30 13.49
C MET A 177 5.90 13.37 14.55
N ARG A 178 5.39 13.91 15.67
CA ARG A 178 4.77 13.11 16.73
C ARG A 178 3.46 12.48 16.26
N SER A 179 2.59 13.28 15.65
CA SER A 179 1.34 12.81 15.03
C SER A 179 1.61 11.76 13.97
N VAL A 180 2.53 12.06 13.03
CA VAL A 180 2.93 11.14 11.96
C VAL A 180 3.41 9.82 12.54
N THR A 181 4.29 9.85 13.54
CA THR A 181 4.83 8.63 14.15
C THR A 181 3.74 7.76 14.77
N PHE A 182 2.81 8.35 15.52
CA PHE A 182 1.74 7.57 16.13
C PHE A 182 0.75 7.02 15.11
N VAL A 183 0.40 7.81 14.09
CA VAL A 183 -0.44 7.37 12.98
C VAL A 183 0.20 6.18 12.26
N GLN A 184 1.47 6.29 11.87
CA GLN A 184 2.17 5.21 11.17
C GLN A 184 2.30 3.96 12.05
N ALA A 185 2.57 4.10 13.35
CA ALA A 185 2.64 2.98 14.26
C ALA A 185 1.29 2.26 14.44
N PHE A 186 0.18 3.01 14.50
CA PHE A 186 -1.16 2.43 14.51
C PHE A 186 -1.47 1.70 13.20
N GLN A 187 -1.24 2.36 12.07
CA GLN A 187 -1.49 1.78 10.75
C GLN A 187 -0.64 0.54 10.51
N TYR A 188 0.57 0.47 11.05
CA TYR A 188 1.39 -0.73 11.03
C TYR A 188 0.65 -1.91 11.68
N TRP A 189 0.19 -1.77 12.92
CA TRP A 189 -0.51 -2.86 13.61
C TRP A 189 -1.82 -3.22 12.94
N LEU A 190 -2.57 -2.23 12.45
CA LEU A 190 -3.80 -2.45 11.69
C LEU A 190 -3.55 -3.25 10.41
N LYS A 191 -2.55 -2.85 9.61
CA LYS A 191 -2.19 -3.56 8.36
C LYS A 191 -1.61 -4.94 8.66
N LEU A 192 -0.76 -5.06 9.67
CA LEU A 192 -0.14 -6.31 10.06
C LEU A 192 -1.20 -7.33 10.47
N THR A 193 -2.15 -6.99 11.34
CA THR A 193 -3.20 -7.92 11.76
C THR A 193 -4.13 -8.27 10.60
N ALA A 194 -4.48 -7.29 9.75
CA ALA A 194 -5.30 -7.50 8.57
C ALA A 194 -4.69 -8.51 7.58
N VAL A 195 -3.35 -8.57 7.48
CA VAL A 195 -2.64 -9.52 6.61
C VAL A 195 -2.30 -10.83 7.34
N ALA A 196 -1.82 -10.75 8.57
CA ALA A 196 -1.32 -11.90 9.32
C ALA A 196 -2.44 -12.88 9.67
N ILE A 197 -3.64 -12.41 10.02
CA ILE A 197 -4.74 -13.31 10.40
C ILE A 197 -5.14 -14.21 9.22
N PRO A 198 -5.49 -13.67 8.02
CA PRO A 198 -5.77 -14.52 6.86
C PRO A 198 -4.60 -15.43 6.48
N ALA A 199 -3.36 -14.91 6.51
CA ALA A 199 -2.18 -15.69 6.16
C ALA A 199 -1.97 -16.90 7.11
N LEU A 200 -2.17 -16.72 8.41
CA LEU A 200 -2.08 -17.79 9.40
C LEU A 200 -3.18 -18.83 9.20
N VAL A 201 -4.43 -18.40 8.96
CA VAL A 201 -5.56 -19.31 8.69
C VAL A 201 -5.29 -20.14 7.45
N LEU A 202 -4.86 -19.50 6.35
CA LEU A 202 -4.50 -20.19 5.11
C LEU A 202 -3.32 -21.13 5.30
N SER A 203 -2.32 -20.75 6.09
CA SER A 203 -1.17 -21.62 6.40
C SER A 203 -1.62 -22.87 7.17
N VAL A 204 -2.48 -22.71 8.19
CA VAL A 204 -3.02 -23.84 8.95
C VAL A 204 -3.81 -24.76 8.04
N TYR A 205 -4.67 -24.22 7.16
CA TYR A 205 -5.41 -25.02 6.20
C TYR A 205 -4.48 -25.78 5.25
N PHE A 206 -3.47 -25.10 4.70
CA PHE A 206 -2.49 -25.68 3.79
C PHE A 206 -1.70 -26.83 4.42
N PHE A 207 -1.24 -26.68 5.67
CA PHE A 207 -0.50 -27.73 6.38
C PHE A 207 -1.39 -28.85 6.91
N ALA A 208 -2.68 -28.59 7.15
CA ALA A 208 -3.64 -29.60 7.54
C ALA A 208 -4.12 -30.45 6.35
N ASP A 209 -4.05 -29.90 5.14
CA ASP A 209 -4.40 -30.60 3.91
C ASP A 209 -3.28 -31.57 3.52
N SER A 210 -3.54 -32.87 3.66
CA SER A 210 -2.59 -33.91 3.28
C SER A 210 -2.49 -33.98 1.76
N HIS A 211 -1.59 -33.19 1.19
CA HIS A 211 -1.23 -33.34 -0.22
C HIS A 211 -0.47 -34.66 -0.37
N GLU A 212 -0.92 -35.55 -1.25
CA GLU A 212 -0.12 -36.70 -1.65
C GLU A 212 1.15 -36.18 -2.34
N LEU A 213 2.27 -36.22 -1.62
CA LEU A 213 3.58 -35.88 -2.17
C LEU A 213 3.86 -36.81 -3.36
N GLY A 214 3.82 -36.27 -4.58
CA GLY A 214 4.00 -37.02 -5.83
C GLY A 214 2.78 -37.09 -6.73
N ALA A 215 1.64 -36.48 -6.35
CA ALA A 215 0.56 -36.23 -7.29
C ALA A 215 1.10 -35.42 -8.50
N PRO A 216 0.76 -35.80 -9.74
CA PRO A 216 1.17 -35.03 -10.91
C PRO A 216 0.77 -33.57 -10.73
N ALA A 217 1.69 -32.64 -10.99
CA ALA A 217 1.37 -31.22 -10.98
C ALA A 217 0.17 -30.98 -11.92
N PRO A 218 -0.73 -30.03 -11.60
CA PRO A 218 -1.81 -29.65 -12.50
C PRO A 218 -1.23 -29.37 -13.90
N PRO A 219 -1.86 -29.83 -14.97
CA PRO A 219 -1.35 -29.61 -16.33
C PRO A 219 -1.20 -28.10 -16.57
N THR A 220 0.03 -27.65 -16.83
CA THR A 220 0.31 -26.29 -17.26
C THR A 220 0.27 -26.20 -18.77
N VAL A 221 -0.22 -25.08 -19.28
CA VAL A 221 -0.24 -24.80 -20.71
C VAL A 221 0.85 -23.77 -20.96
N ASP A 222 2.02 -24.24 -21.38
CA ASP A 222 3.21 -23.40 -21.52
C ASP A 222 3.24 -22.63 -22.86
N GLU A 223 2.34 -22.98 -23.79
CA GLU A 223 2.17 -22.32 -25.09
C GLU A 223 0.79 -21.66 -25.21
N GLN A 224 0.72 -20.59 -26.00
CA GLN A 224 -0.53 -19.87 -26.23
C GLN A 224 -1.56 -20.80 -26.90
N THR A 225 -2.45 -21.37 -26.09
CA THR A 225 -3.46 -22.34 -26.54
C THR A 225 -4.82 -21.69 -26.56
N THR A 226 -5.52 -21.81 -27.68
CA THR A 226 -6.92 -21.40 -27.78
C THR A 226 -7.77 -22.52 -27.20
N VAL A 227 -8.48 -22.23 -26.10
CA VAL A 227 -9.40 -23.18 -25.46
C VAL A 227 -10.82 -22.81 -25.86
N ASP A 228 -11.45 -23.67 -26.66
CA ASP A 228 -12.88 -23.54 -26.97
C ASP A 228 -13.70 -24.14 -25.83
N ILE A 229 -14.31 -23.27 -25.02
CA ILE A 229 -15.22 -23.66 -23.95
C ILE A 229 -16.64 -23.66 -24.53
N THR A 230 -17.16 -24.85 -24.84
CA THR A 230 -18.57 -25.03 -25.22
C THR A 230 -19.35 -25.37 -23.96
N THR A 231 -20.09 -24.41 -23.42
CA THR A 231 -20.96 -24.64 -22.25
C THR A 231 -22.32 -24.01 -22.53
N ASP A 232 -23.38 -24.65 -22.03
CA ASP A 232 -24.73 -24.11 -22.13
C ASP A 232 -24.83 -22.91 -21.18
N VAL A 233 -25.04 -21.71 -21.72
CA VAL A 233 -25.21 -20.49 -20.94
C VAL A 233 -26.68 -20.09 -20.90
N VAL A 234 -27.22 -19.92 -19.69
CA VAL A 234 -28.55 -19.35 -19.51
C VAL A 234 -28.44 -17.82 -19.54
N VAL A 235 -28.89 -17.22 -20.63
CA VAL A 235 -28.93 -15.75 -20.77
C VAL A 235 -30.23 -15.23 -20.16
N GLN A 236 -30.15 -14.60 -18.98
CA GLN A 236 -31.26 -13.84 -18.42
C GLN A 236 -31.32 -12.46 -19.06
N VAL A 237 -32.42 -12.17 -19.75
CA VAL A 237 -32.64 -10.89 -20.41
C VAL A 237 -33.63 -10.07 -19.58
N SER A 238 -33.23 -8.88 -19.16
CA SER A 238 -34.03 -7.96 -18.34
C SER A 238 -35.02 -7.11 -19.14
N ALA A 239 -35.00 -7.20 -20.47
CA ALA A 239 -35.94 -6.56 -21.39
C ALA A 239 -36.22 -7.47 -22.60
N PRO A 240 -37.35 -7.30 -23.31
CA PRO A 240 -37.65 -8.11 -24.50
C PRO A 240 -36.56 -7.92 -25.57
N VAL A 241 -35.92 -9.01 -25.99
CA VAL A 241 -34.93 -9.01 -27.09
C VAL A 241 -35.48 -9.81 -28.26
N THR A 242 -35.43 -9.22 -29.45
CA THR A 242 -35.83 -9.88 -30.69
C THR A 242 -34.63 -10.68 -31.20
N VAL A 243 -34.77 -12.01 -31.26
CA VAL A 243 -33.73 -12.90 -31.79
C VAL A 243 -34.09 -13.26 -33.23
N GLY A 244 -33.24 -12.87 -34.18
CA GLY A 244 -33.36 -13.27 -35.58
C GLY A 244 -32.38 -14.41 -35.89
N GLY A 245 -32.87 -15.49 -36.50
CA GLY A 245 -32.06 -16.59 -37.00
C GLY A 245 -32.32 -16.81 -38.49
N SER A 246 -31.27 -17.07 -39.27
CA SER A 246 -31.37 -17.51 -40.66
C SER A 246 -30.77 -18.90 -40.80
N GLY A 247 -31.47 -19.80 -41.50
CA GLY A 247 -30.98 -21.13 -41.82
C GLY A 247 -31.53 -21.60 -43.17
N THR A 248 -30.82 -22.52 -43.81
CA THR A 248 -31.28 -23.26 -44.99
C THR A 248 -31.91 -24.58 -44.56
N ILE A 249 -33.12 -24.86 -45.04
CA ILE A 249 -33.79 -26.15 -44.84
C ILE A 249 -33.44 -27.02 -46.05
N ASP A 250 -32.49 -27.93 -45.87
CA ASP A 250 -32.19 -28.93 -46.90
C ASP A 250 -33.22 -30.06 -46.83
N GLY A 251 -34.17 -30.05 -47.76
CA GLY A 251 -35.14 -31.15 -47.93
C GLY A 251 -36.34 -30.84 -48.82
N VAL A 252 -36.14 -30.97 -50.14
CA VAL A 252 -37.01 -31.77 -51.03
C VAL A 252 -36.11 -32.59 -51.95
#